data_AF-A0A9J7KXJ1-F1
#
_entry.id   AF-A0A9J7KXJ1-F1
#
_cell.length_a   1.000
_cell.length_b   1.000
_cell.length_c   1.000
_cell.angle_alpha   90.00
_cell.angle_beta   90.00
_cell.angle_gamma   90.00
#
_symmetry.space_group_name_H-M   'P 1'
#
loop_
_entity.id
_entity.type
_entity.pdbx_description
1 polymer ?
#
loop_
_entity_poly.entity_id
_entity_poly.type
_entity_poly.pdbx_seq_one_letter_code
_entity_poly.pdbx_strand_id
1 'polypeptide(L)'
;MLPSKHSASKYGWFMTVVAMAACVLSIVTMVTQMVVVLEVRNLRSELRETKLRHKEAVLDGGDLAELQDAKRPEGAGSQGDIEAERPGKESLTGKENYHRSKRSANSITMPFGSCLQGPPGVPGRDGLPGAAGSPGRDGTGLPGAAGTPGQDGPPGAAGSPGRDGQPGATGSPGRDGRDGQPGTAPPRSLVCPSGYVRFQDRCFKFFTYKKNYAGARAACRAVGASLAMPKDQATNNFLFNQLTTYPSGSSYTWFGLTDLAQEGTFVWEDGTPLTGWSNWNTGQPDDHQSDEDCAHWYIPNGYKWNDRSCSISQYFVCEVDATVP
;
A
#
# COMPACT_ATOMS: atom_id res chain seq x y z
N MET A 1 -88.42 23.08 23.52
CA MET A 1 -86.95 23.09 23.65
C MET A 1 -86.36 23.58 22.33
N LEU A 2 -85.85 24.82 22.29
CA LEU A 2 -85.18 25.40 21.11
C LEU A 2 -83.68 25.49 21.43
N PRO A 3 -82.77 25.05 20.55
CA PRO A 3 -81.34 25.09 20.84
C PRO A 3 -80.77 26.50 20.67
N SER A 4 -79.78 26.78 21.52
CA SER A 4 -79.11 28.07 21.73
C SER A 4 -78.39 28.60 20.48
N LYS A 5 -78.67 29.87 20.12
CA LYS A 5 -78.10 30.60 18.98
C LYS A 5 -76.61 31.01 19.14
N HIS A 6 -75.94 30.65 20.24
CA HIS A 6 -74.58 31.14 20.52
C HIS A 6 -73.43 30.36 19.85
N SER A 7 -73.68 29.19 19.25
CA SER A 7 -72.61 28.40 18.63
C SER A 7 -72.22 28.88 17.22
N ALA A 8 -73.18 29.35 16.41
CA ALA A 8 -72.94 29.66 14.99
C ALA A 8 -71.96 30.83 14.73
N SER A 9 -71.87 31.81 15.64
CA SER A 9 -71.04 33.01 15.44
C SER A 9 -69.54 32.75 15.59
N LYS A 10 -69.13 31.84 16.50
CA LYS A 10 -67.70 31.53 16.71
C LYS A 10 -67.11 30.70 15.56
N TYR A 11 -67.90 29.79 15.01
CA TYR A 11 -67.51 29.01 13.82
C TYR A 11 -67.41 29.87 12.57
N GLY A 12 -68.30 30.86 12.40
CA GLY A 12 -68.23 31.81 11.28
C GLY A 12 -66.94 32.61 11.27
N TRP A 13 -66.57 33.22 12.42
CA TRP A 13 -65.35 34.01 12.54
C TRP A 13 -64.09 33.17 12.29
N PHE A 14 -64.00 31.98 12.87
CA PHE A 14 -62.88 31.07 12.68
C PHE A 14 -62.72 30.67 11.21
N MET A 15 -63.81 30.32 10.52
CA MET A 15 -63.77 29.98 9.10
C MET A 15 -63.33 31.14 8.21
N THR A 16 -63.75 32.38 8.49
CA THR A 16 -63.25 33.57 7.77
C THR A 16 -61.76 33.82 7.98
N VAL A 17 -61.24 33.62 9.20
CA VAL A 17 -59.80 33.80 9.48
C VAL A 17 -58.98 32.73 8.76
N VAL A 18 -59.45 31.48 8.75
CA VAL A 18 -58.79 30.38 8.02
C VAL A 18 -58.81 30.62 6.50
N ALA A 19 -59.92 31.10 5.94
CA ALA A 19 -60.02 31.42 4.52
C ALA A 19 -59.09 32.58 4.12
N MET A 20 -58.99 33.62 4.95
CA MET A 20 -58.06 34.75 4.74
C MET A 20 -56.60 34.28 4.80
N ALA A 21 -56.25 33.44 5.77
CA ALA A 21 -54.89 32.88 5.88
C ALA A 21 -54.52 32.00 4.67
N ALA A 22 -55.46 31.18 4.18
CA ALA A 22 -55.26 30.37 2.98
C ALA A 22 -55.08 31.24 1.71
N CYS A 23 -55.84 32.34 1.60
CA CYS A 23 -55.71 33.30 0.51
C CYS A 23 -54.33 34.00 0.52
N VAL A 24 -53.89 34.47 1.68
CA VAL A 24 -52.56 35.09 1.85
C VAL A 24 -51.45 34.10 1.51
N LEU A 25 -51.55 32.85 1.98
CA LEU A 25 -50.55 31.83 1.65
C LEU A 25 -50.51 31.54 0.15
N SER A 26 -51.66 31.44 -0.51
CA SER A 26 -51.75 31.26 -1.97
C SER A 26 -51.07 32.42 -2.71
N ILE A 27 -51.37 33.67 -2.35
CA ILE A 27 -50.75 34.87 -2.95
C ILE A 27 -49.24 34.87 -2.73
N VAL A 28 -48.76 34.57 -1.53
CA VAL A 28 -47.31 34.49 -1.23
C VAL A 28 -46.63 33.41 -2.08
N THR A 29 -47.27 32.24 -2.25
CA THR A 29 -46.72 31.18 -3.10
C THR A 29 -46.69 31.57 -4.58
N MET A 30 -47.71 32.28 -5.09
CA MET A 30 -47.71 32.77 -6.47
C MET A 30 -46.64 33.83 -6.70
N VAL A 31 -46.49 34.79 -5.78
CA VAL A 31 -45.48 35.85 -5.88
C VAL A 31 -44.07 35.26 -5.82
N THR A 32 -43.82 34.31 -4.91
CA THR A 32 -42.51 33.65 -4.82
C THR A 32 -42.18 32.84 -6.08
N GLN A 33 -43.15 32.10 -6.65
CA GLN A 33 -42.96 31.42 -7.93
C GLN A 33 -42.69 32.40 -9.08
N MET A 34 -43.38 33.54 -9.14
CA MET A 34 -43.13 34.56 -10.17
C MET A 34 -41.72 35.17 -10.07
N VAL A 35 -41.25 35.46 -8.84
CA VAL A 35 -39.88 35.97 -8.61
C VAL A 35 -38.84 34.93 -9.04
N VAL A 36 -39.02 33.66 -8.68
CA VAL A 36 -38.12 32.57 -9.12
C VAL A 36 -38.11 32.45 -10.65
N VAL A 37 -39.26 32.55 -11.31
CA VAL A 37 -39.34 32.51 -12.79
C VAL A 37 -38.61 33.69 -13.43
N LEU A 38 -38.70 34.89 -12.85
CA LEU A 38 -37.98 36.08 -13.32
C LEU A 38 -36.46 35.90 -13.16
N GLU A 39 -36.01 35.40 -12.01
CA GLU A 39 -34.58 35.18 -11.75
C GLU A 39 -33.99 34.13 -12.72
N VAL A 40 -34.71 33.03 -12.95
CA VAL A 40 -34.30 32.00 -13.92
C VAL A 40 -34.28 32.55 -15.34
N ARG A 41 -35.21 33.43 -15.71
CA ARG A 41 -35.19 34.11 -17.02
C ARG A 41 -33.98 35.04 -17.15
N ASN A 42 -33.65 35.79 -16.10
CA ASN A 42 -32.50 36.68 -16.06
C ASN A 42 -31.17 35.90 -16.21
N LEU A 43 -31.00 34.82 -15.45
CA LEU A 43 -29.82 33.94 -15.56
C LEU A 43 -29.69 33.30 -16.94
N ARG A 44 -30.80 32.94 -17.59
CA ARG A 44 -30.79 32.41 -18.97
C ARG A 44 -30.44 33.47 -20.01
N SER A 45 -30.74 34.75 -19.81
CA SER A 45 -30.23 35.82 -20.68
C SER A 45 -28.73 36.01 -20.50
N GLU A 46 -28.23 36.08 -19.26
CA GLU A 46 -26.80 36.24 -19.00
C GLU A 46 -25.96 35.07 -19.54
N LEU A 47 -26.46 33.83 -19.42
CA LEU A 47 -25.82 32.66 -20.02
C LEU A 47 -25.81 32.71 -21.55
N ARG A 48 -26.83 33.30 -22.19
CA ARG A 48 -26.87 33.46 -23.65
C ARG A 48 -25.85 34.51 -24.11
N GLU A 49 -25.78 35.65 -23.42
CA GLU A 49 -24.80 36.71 -23.68
C GLU A 49 -23.36 36.21 -23.52
N THR A 50 -23.07 35.49 -22.43
CA THR A 50 -21.72 34.92 -22.21
C THR A 50 -21.35 33.88 -23.27
N LYS A 51 -22.30 33.05 -23.72
CA LYS A 51 -22.09 32.10 -24.82
C LYS A 51 -21.85 32.79 -26.16
N LEU A 52 -22.55 33.89 -26.46
CA LEU A 52 -22.28 34.67 -27.68
C LEU A 52 -20.88 35.30 -27.63
N ARG A 53 -20.51 35.93 -26.51
CA ARG A 53 -19.17 36.53 -26.34
C ARG A 53 -18.05 35.51 -26.46
N HIS A 54 -18.23 34.30 -25.92
CA HIS A 54 -17.26 33.22 -26.10
C HIS A 54 -17.17 32.76 -27.55
N LYS A 55 -18.31 32.71 -28.27
CA LYS A 55 -18.35 32.35 -29.68
C LYS A 55 -17.66 33.41 -30.55
N GLU A 56 -17.85 34.69 -30.25
CA GLU A 56 -17.17 35.80 -30.93
C GLU A 56 -15.65 35.79 -30.66
N ALA A 57 -15.22 35.60 -29.40
CA ALA A 57 -13.81 35.50 -29.06
C ALA A 57 -13.09 34.31 -29.72
N VAL A 58 -13.80 33.20 -29.96
CA VAL A 58 -13.25 32.03 -30.68
C VAL A 58 -13.15 32.28 -32.19
N LEU A 59 -14.03 33.11 -32.76
CA LEU A 59 -13.98 33.47 -34.18
C LEU A 59 -12.93 34.54 -34.48
N ASP A 60 -12.64 35.44 -33.52
CA ASP A 60 -11.63 36.51 -33.66
C ASP A 60 -10.19 36.02 -33.39
N GLY A 61 -10.03 34.88 -32.70
CA GLY A 61 -8.73 34.23 -32.44
C GLY A 61 -8.23 33.31 -33.57
N GLY A 62 -8.91 33.30 -34.71
CA GLY A 62 -8.69 32.39 -35.83
C GLY A 62 -8.08 33.05 -37.07
N ASP A 63 -7.25 34.08 -36.94
CA ASP A 63 -6.43 34.57 -38.06
C ASP A 63 -5.23 35.41 -37.55
N LEU A 64 -4.10 34.77 -37.26
CA LEU A 64 -2.80 35.45 -37.05
C LEU A 64 -1.66 34.45 -37.24
N ALA A 65 -1.55 33.98 -38.48
CA ALA A 65 -0.31 33.44 -39.02
C ALA A 65 0.47 34.57 -39.73
N GLU A 66 0.92 35.60 -39.00
CA GLU A 66 1.97 36.49 -39.50
C GLU A 66 2.58 37.31 -38.35
N LEU A 67 3.78 36.92 -37.92
CA LEU A 67 4.84 37.80 -37.42
C LEU A 67 6.12 36.95 -37.24
N GLN A 68 6.71 36.61 -38.39
CA GLN A 68 8.16 36.46 -38.48
C GLN A 68 8.74 37.87 -38.44
N ASP A 69 9.45 38.22 -37.37
CA ASP A 69 10.76 38.90 -37.40
C ASP A 69 11.10 39.46 -36.02
N ALA A 70 12.09 38.83 -35.37
CA ALA A 70 13.24 39.48 -34.75
C ALA A 70 13.87 38.58 -33.68
N LYS A 71 15.09 38.14 -34.00
CA LYS A 71 16.28 38.10 -33.14
C LYS A 71 16.87 36.71 -32.84
N ARG A 72 17.75 36.32 -33.76
CA ARG A 72 18.94 35.49 -33.57
C ARG A 72 19.91 36.14 -32.56
N PRO A 73 20.63 35.35 -31.74
CA PRO A 73 22.06 35.08 -31.98
C PRO A 73 22.32 33.55 -31.97
N GLU A 74 22.90 32.93 -33.00
CA GLU A 74 24.33 32.85 -33.38
C GLU A 74 25.19 32.02 -32.40
N GLY A 75 25.69 30.88 -32.91
CA GLY A 75 26.80 30.06 -32.41
C GLY A 75 26.37 28.89 -31.51
N ALA A 76 26.72 27.62 -31.72
CA ALA A 76 27.58 26.90 -32.67
C ALA A 76 27.12 25.42 -32.65
N GLY A 77 27.04 24.72 -33.80
CA GLY A 77 27.99 23.67 -34.23
C GLY A 77 27.88 22.40 -33.36
N SER A 78 27.62 21.18 -33.82
CA SER A 78 27.91 20.45 -35.07
C SER A 78 27.01 19.19 -35.07
N GLN A 79 26.25 18.88 -36.11
CA GLN A 79 26.64 18.06 -37.28
C GLN A 79 26.98 16.60 -36.94
N GLY A 80 26.21 15.68 -37.52
CA GLY A 80 26.40 14.23 -37.40
C GLY A 80 25.21 13.44 -37.94
N ASP A 81 24.99 13.51 -39.24
CA ASP A 81 24.15 12.58 -40.00
C ASP A 81 24.74 11.16 -39.93
N ILE A 82 23.94 10.13 -39.62
CA ILE A 82 24.13 8.79 -40.19
C ILE A 82 22.75 8.18 -40.47
N GLU A 83 22.63 7.80 -41.73
CA GLU A 83 21.53 7.19 -42.45
C GLU A 83 21.46 5.67 -42.22
N ALA A 84 20.24 5.14 -42.28
CA ALA A 84 19.82 3.77 -42.63
C ALA A 84 20.46 2.53 -41.96
N GLU A 85 19.63 1.63 -41.43
CA GLU A 85 19.32 0.33 -42.07
C GLU A 85 18.45 -0.58 -41.16
N ARG A 86 17.34 -1.07 -41.73
CA ARG A 86 16.77 -2.43 -41.53
C ARG A 86 17.36 -3.32 -42.65
N PRO A 87 17.35 -4.67 -42.62
CA PRO A 87 16.42 -5.57 -41.93
C PRO A 87 17.05 -6.87 -41.36
N GLY A 88 16.26 -7.72 -40.70
CA GLY A 88 16.66 -9.10 -40.42
C GLY A 88 15.66 -9.89 -39.57
N LYS A 89 14.88 -10.75 -40.23
CA LYS A 89 14.09 -11.82 -39.60
C LYS A 89 15.04 -12.95 -39.21
N GLU A 90 14.82 -13.59 -38.07
CA GLU A 90 14.96 -15.04 -37.99
C GLU A 90 14.12 -15.65 -36.87
N SER A 91 13.43 -16.71 -37.26
CA SER A 91 12.60 -17.59 -36.46
C SER A 91 13.46 -18.76 -36.04
N LEU A 92 13.52 -19.10 -34.76
CA LEU A 92 13.87 -20.45 -34.33
C LEU A 92 12.99 -20.92 -33.16
N THR A 93 12.50 -22.12 -33.40
CA THR A 93 11.63 -23.00 -32.65
C THR A 93 12.31 -23.67 -31.45
N GLY A 94 11.53 -24.02 -30.42
CA GLY A 94 11.89 -24.99 -29.38
C GLY A 94 11.25 -24.62 -28.04
N LYS A 95 10.00 -25.04 -27.75
CA LYS A 95 9.66 -26.29 -27.04
C LYS A 95 10.62 -26.62 -25.89
N GLU A 96 10.18 -26.43 -24.66
CA GLU A 96 10.05 -27.54 -23.70
C GLU A 96 9.23 -27.17 -22.46
N ASN A 97 8.62 -28.20 -21.91
CA ASN A 97 7.47 -28.18 -21.01
C ASN A 97 7.90 -28.03 -19.54
N TYR A 98 7.28 -27.09 -18.82
CA TYR A 98 7.39 -27.02 -17.36
C TYR A 98 6.12 -27.62 -16.71
N HIS A 99 6.21 -28.89 -16.35
CA HIS A 99 5.20 -29.56 -15.53
C HIS A 99 5.45 -29.32 -14.02
N ARG A 100 4.50 -28.61 -13.40
CA ARG A 100 3.70 -29.06 -12.25
C ARG A 100 4.44 -29.86 -11.15
N SER A 101 4.54 -29.31 -9.94
CA SER A 101 3.58 -29.61 -8.84
C SER A 101 4.05 -29.12 -7.47
N LYS A 102 3.07 -28.59 -6.75
CA LYS A 102 3.04 -28.22 -5.33
C LYS A 102 3.46 -29.37 -4.39
N ARG A 103 4.08 -29.05 -3.25
CA ARG A 103 3.46 -29.05 -1.90
C ARG A 103 4.48 -28.73 -0.79
N SER A 104 3.96 -28.01 0.19
CA SER A 104 4.56 -27.61 1.47
C SER A 104 4.75 -28.82 2.41
N ALA A 105 5.83 -28.81 3.22
CA ALA A 105 5.76 -29.01 4.68
C ALA A 105 7.15 -28.99 5.36
N ASN A 106 7.32 -28.02 6.26
CA ASN A 106 7.83 -28.15 7.64
C ASN A 106 9.28 -28.58 7.98
N SER A 107 9.97 -27.63 8.64
CA SER A 107 10.75 -27.74 9.89
C SER A 107 12.03 -28.60 9.97
N ILE A 108 13.17 -27.95 10.26
CA ILE A 108 13.95 -28.12 11.51
C ILE A 108 15.19 -27.19 11.52
N THR A 109 15.14 -26.21 12.41
CA THR A 109 16.12 -25.74 13.41
C THR A 109 17.64 -26.06 13.27
N MET A 110 18.40 -24.99 13.00
CA MET A 110 19.66 -24.44 13.57
C MET A 110 21.00 -25.25 13.67
N PRO A 111 22.15 -24.52 13.66
CA PRO A 111 23.51 -25.06 13.52
C PRO A 111 24.37 -25.00 14.81
N PHE A 112 25.68 -25.27 14.65
CA PHE A 112 26.85 -25.14 15.55
C PHE A 112 27.38 -26.42 16.22
N GLY A 113 28.70 -26.61 16.19
CA GLY A 113 29.40 -27.52 17.09
C GLY A 113 30.77 -28.01 16.63
N SER A 114 31.81 -27.25 16.96
CA SER A 114 33.23 -27.50 16.70
C SER A 114 33.84 -28.68 17.50
N CYS A 115 35.01 -29.13 17.02
CA CYS A 115 35.88 -30.22 17.50
C CYS A 115 35.87 -30.55 19.01
N LEU A 116 35.69 -31.84 19.32
CA LEU A 116 36.03 -32.43 20.62
C LEU A 116 37.42 -33.09 20.55
N GLN A 117 38.28 -32.70 21.48
CA GLN A 117 39.58 -33.31 21.74
C GLN A 117 39.41 -34.76 22.24
N GLY A 118 40.18 -35.69 21.68
CA GLY A 118 40.09 -37.12 21.99
C GLY A 118 40.44 -37.49 23.44
N PRO A 119 39.93 -38.62 23.96
CA PRO A 119 40.13 -39.02 25.35
C PRO A 119 41.61 -39.39 25.65
N PRO A 120 42.08 -39.22 26.90
CA PRO A 120 43.43 -39.59 27.30
C PRO A 120 43.73 -41.09 27.08
N GLY A 121 44.96 -41.41 26.71
CA GLY A 121 45.42 -42.80 26.54
C GLY A 121 45.41 -43.57 27.87
N VAL A 122 45.12 -44.87 27.80
CA VAL A 122 45.12 -45.75 28.99
C VAL A 122 46.53 -45.90 29.56
N PRO A 123 46.70 -45.99 30.89
CA PRO A 123 47.99 -46.28 31.51
C PRO A 123 48.60 -47.58 30.97
N GLY A 124 49.93 -47.61 30.83
CA GLY A 124 50.67 -48.81 30.43
C GLY A 124 50.50 -49.95 31.44
N ARG A 125 50.51 -51.19 30.96
CA ARG A 125 50.40 -52.39 31.82
C ARG A 125 51.69 -52.59 32.61
N ASP A 126 51.56 -53.07 33.85
CA ASP A 126 52.70 -53.46 34.68
C ASP A 126 53.55 -54.54 33.99
N GLY A 127 54.86 -54.48 34.18
CA GLY A 127 55.78 -55.50 33.67
C GLY A 127 55.55 -56.84 34.36
N LEU A 128 55.62 -57.94 33.61
CA LEU A 128 55.53 -59.29 34.17
C LEU A 128 56.70 -59.55 35.15
N PRO A 129 56.47 -60.24 36.28
CA PRO A 129 57.55 -60.66 37.16
C PRO A 129 58.60 -61.48 36.42
N GLY A 130 59.88 -61.30 36.79
CA GLY A 130 60.98 -62.07 36.21
C GLY A 130 60.82 -63.58 36.44
N ALA A 131 61.15 -64.38 35.43
CA ALA A 131 61.06 -65.83 35.50
C ALA A 131 61.93 -66.39 36.65
N ALA A 132 61.43 -67.39 37.37
CA ALA A 132 62.18 -68.10 38.39
C ALA A 132 63.43 -68.77 37.77
N GLY A 133 64.56 -68.70 38.47
CA GLY A 133 65.81 -69.32 38.04
C GLY A 133 65.68 -70.84 37.91
N SER A 134 66.29 -71.42 36.87
CA SER A 134 66.28 -72.87 36.63
C SER A 134 66.99 -73.63 37.76
N PRO A 135 66.45 -74.76 38.23
CA PRO A 135 67.15 -75.62 39.19
C PRO A 135 68.50 -76.12 38.61
N GLY A 136 69.55 -76.09 39.43
CA GLY A 136 70.88 -76.58 39.05
C GLY A 136 70.90 -78.10 38.85
N ARG A 137 71.73 -78.57 37.91
CA ARG A 137 71.94 -80.00 37.62
C ARG A 137 72.84 -80.66 38.66
N ASP A 138 72.46 -81.86 39.09
CA ASP A 138 73.17 -82.66 40.08
C ASP A 138 74.58 -83.05 39.61
N GLY A 139 75.57 -82.81 40.47
CA GLY A 139 76.95 -83.26 40.33
C GLY A 139 77.56 -83.47 41.71
N THR A 140 78.07 -84.67 41.95
CA THR A 140 78.57 -85.22 43.22
C THR A 140 79.70 -84.39 43.84
N GLY A 141 79.35 -83.60 44.85
CA GLY A 141 80.27 -82.94 45.79
C GLY A 141 79.43 -82.27 46.87
N LEU A 142 79.71 -82.56 48.15
CA LEU A 142 78.92 -82.10 49.31
C LEU A 142 78.68 -80.57 49.27
N PRO A 143 77.45 -80.10 48.98
CA PRO A 143 77.16 -78.68 48.83
C PRO A 143 77.12 -77.96 50.18
N GLY A 144 77.75 -76.77 50.24
CA GLY A 144 77.81 -75.94 51.44
C GLY A 144 76.43 -75.51 51.95
N ALA A 145 76.35 -75.24 53.26
CA ALA A 145 75.12 -74.85 53.94
C ALA A 145 74.39 -73.72 53.20
N ALA A 146 73.12 -73.95 52.86
CA ALA A 146 72.30 -72.97 52.15
C ALA A 146 72.22 -71.67 52.95
N GLY A 147 72.52 -70.54 52.29
CA GLY A 147 72.35 -69.22 52.89
C GLY A 147 70.90 -68.98 53.28
N THR A 148 70.67 -68.36 54.43
CA THR A 148 69.33 -68.00 54.89
C THR A 148 68.65 -67.09 53.87
N PRO A 149 67.37 -67.31 53.51
CA PRO A 149 66.63 -66.43 52.62
C PRO A 149 66.73 -64.96 53.09
N GLY A 150 66.92 -64.05 52.14
CA GLY A 150 66.95 -62.61 52.44
C GLY A 150 65.62 -62.17 53.02
N GLN A 151 65.66 -61.28 54.01
CA GLN A 151 64.45 -60.72 54.59
C GLN A 151 63.69 -59.92 53.53
N ASP A 152 62.37 -60.11 53.47
CA ASP A 152 61.50 -59.35 52.57
C ASP A 152 61.65 -57.84 52.84
N GLY A 153 61.68 -57.05 51.76
CA GLY A 153 61.77 -55.60 51.87
C GLY A 153 60.54 -55.01 52.58
N PRO A 154 60.68 -53.86 53.26
CA PRO A 154 59.54 -53.23 53.91
C PRO A 154 58.46 -52.86 52.88
N PRO A 155 57.16 -52.96 53.24
CA PRO A 155 56.07 -52.54 52.36
C PRO A 155 56.28 -51.12 51.85
N GLY A 156 55.93 -50.88 50.58
CA GLY A 156 56.00 -49.56 49.97
C GLY A 156 55.15 -48.55 50.74
N ALA A 157 55.64 -47.31 50.85
CA ALA A 157 54.93 -46.24 51.54
C ALA A 157 53.53 -46.04 50.93
N ALA A 158 52.52 -45.81 51.78
CA ALA A 158 51.16 -45.53 51.35
C ALA A 158 51.12 -44.30 50.42
N GLY A 159 50.34 -44.39 49.34
CA GLY A 159 50.16 -43.29 48.41
C GLY A 159 49.56 -42.06 49.12
N SER A 160 50.03 -40.87 48.76
CA SER A 160 49.51 -39.61 49.30
C SER A 160 48.01 -39.45 49.02
N PRO A 161 47.20 -38.93 49.95
CA PRO A 161 45.78 -38.69 49.73
C PRO A 161 45.51 -37.87 48.46
N GLY A 162 44.43 -38.19 47.76
CA GLY A 162 43.98 -37.44 46.60
C GLY A 162 43.68 -35.98 46.96
N ARG A 163 43.92 -35.06 46.04
CA ARG A 163 43.62 -33.64 46.25
C ARG A 163 42.10 -33.43 46.32
N ASP A 164 41.66 -32.57 47.24
CA ASP A 164 40.25 -32.19 47.34
C ASP A 164 39.73 -31.63 46.01
N GLY A 165 38.47 -31.93 45.70
CA GLY A 165 37.80 -31.43 44.50
C GLY A 165 37.66 -29.91 44.52
N GLN A 166 37.80 -29.27 43.35
CA GLN A 166 37.64 -27.82 43.25
C GLN A 166 36.19 -27.39 43.61
N PRO A 167 36.01 -26.22 44.26
CA PRO A 167 34.69 -25.66 44.52
C PRO A 167 33.88 -25.50 43.22
N GLY A 168 32.57 -25.73 43.31
CA GLY A 168 31.66 -25.54 42.19
C GLY A 168 31.66 -24.10 41.68
N ALA A 169 31.49 -23.91 40.38
CA ALA A 169 31.46 -22.59 39.76
C ALA A 169 30.29 -21.74 40.31
N THR A 170 30.55 -20.46 40.57
CA THR A 170 29.53 -19.49 41.00
C THR A 170 28.44 -19.35 39.93
N GLY A 171 27.17 -19.32 40.35
CA GLY A 171 26.03 -19.17 39.44
C GLY A 171 26.09 -17.88 38.63
N SER A 172 25.63 -17.94 37.38
CA SER A 172 25.58 -16.78 36.48
C SER A 172 24.64 -15.68 37.02
N PRO A 173 24.96 -14.39 36.82
CA PRO A 173 24.10 -13.28 37.20
C PRO A 173 22.68 -13.40 36.62
N GLY A 174 21.71 -12.84 37.33
CA GLY A 174 20.33 -12.74 36.84
C GLY A 174 20.24 -11.92 35.56
N ARG A 175 19.25 -12.19 34.71
CA ARG A 175 19.02 -11.41 33.49
C ARG A 175 18.52 -10.01 33.86
N ASP A 176 18.98 -9.01 33.11
CA ASP A 176 18.52 -7.64 33.25
C ASP A 176 16.99 -7.54 33.04
N GLY A 177 16.39 -6.57 33.72
CA GLY A 177 14.96 -6.25 33.56
C GLY A 177 14.64 -5.79 32.14
N ARG A 178 13.41 -6.01 31.68
CA ARG A 178 12.97 -5.52 30.37
C ARG A 178 12.92 -4.00 30.39
N ASP A 179 13.46 -3.37 29.35
CA ASP A 179 13.34 -1.93 29.14
C ASP A 179 11.88 -1.49 29.13
N GLY A 180 11.63 -0.28 29.67
CA GLY A 180 10.31 0.34 29.63
C GLY A 180 9.89 0.64 28.19
N GLN A 181 8.60 0.46 27.87
CA GLN A 181 8.10 0.79 26.53
C GLN A 181 8.28 2.29 26.25
N PRO A 182 8.74 2.67 25.04
CA PRO A 182 8.81 4.06 24.62
C PRO A 182 7.44 4.75 24.72
N GLY A 183 7.44 5.98 25.24
CA GLY A 183 6.22 6.79 25.31
C GLY A 183 5.66 7.04 23.91
N THR A 184 4.36 6.80 23.73
CA THR A 184 3.66 7.04 22.47
C THR A 184 3.60 8.54 22.20
N ALA A 185 4.13 8.99 21.06
CA ALA A 185 4.01 10.38 20.62
C ALA A 185 2.54 10.82 20.54
N PRO A 186 2.23 12.11 20.80
CA PRO A 186 0.87 12.61 20.68
C PRO A 186 0.35 12.45 19.25
N PRO A 187 -0.98 12.22 19.06
CA PRO A 187 -1.56 12.06 17.75
C PRO A 187 -1.38 13.34 16.93
N ARG A 188 -0.77 13.22 15.75
CA ARG A 188 -0.61 14.34 14.80
C ARG A 188 -2.00 14.82 14.38
N SER A 189 -2.31 16.10 14.61
CA SER A 189 -3.59 16.70 14.19
C SER A 189 -3.56 17.06 12.71
N LEU A 190 -3.78 16.09 11.82
CA LEU A 190 -3.78 16.32 10.38
C LEU A 190 -5.03 17.11 9.93
N VAL A 191 -4.85 18.12 9.08
CA VAL A 191 -5.92 19.02 8.58
C VAL A 191 -6.01 18.96 7.06
N CYS A 192 -7.23 19.09 6.53
CA CYS A 192 -7.50 19.13 5.10
C CYS A 192 -7.88 20.54 4.61
N PRO A 193 -7.56 20.89 3.35
CA PRO A 193 -8.04 22.12 2.73
C PRO A 193 -9.58 22.19 2.70
N SER A 194 -10.11 23.39 2.58
CA SER A 194 -11.56 23.61 2.55
C SER A 194 -12.24 22.86 1.40
N GLY A 195 -13.33 22.15 1.72
CA GLY A 195 -14.07 21.32 0.78
C GLY A 195 -13.44 19.97 0.47
N TYR A 196 -12.38 19.56 1.18
CA TYR A 196 -11.84 18.20 1.16
C TYR A 196 -12.33 17.41 2.37
N VAL A 197 -12.55 16.11 2.18
CA VAL A 197 -12.91 15.15 3.22
C VAL A 197 -11.67 14.32 3.57
N ARG A 198 -11.33 14.24 4.86
CA ARG A 198 -10.17 13.49 5.33
C ARG A 198 -10.47 11.99 5.41
N PHE A 199 -9.52 11.18 4.94
CA PHE A 199 -9.44 9.76 5.27
C PHE A 199 -7.97 9.40 5.49
N GLN A 200 -7.67 8.88 6.68
CA GLN A 200 -6.30 8.64 7.15
C GLN A 200 -5.45 9.92 7.04
N ASP A 201 -4.31 9.84 6.38
CA ASP A 201 -3.34 10.91 6.14
C ASP A 201 -3.55 11.65 4.81
N ARG A 202 -4.72 11.46 4.17
CA ARG A 202 -5.05 12.06 2.88
C ARG A 202 -6.38 12.79 2.91
N CYS A 203 -6.54 13.72 1.97
CA CYS A 203 -7.66 14.61 1.82
C CYS A 203 -8.23 14.46 0.42
N PHE A 204 -9.55 14.29 0.29
CA PHE A 204 -10.21 14.01 -0.98
C PHE A 204 -11.29 15.03 -1.32
N LYS A 205 -11.33 15.49 -2.57
CA LYS A 205 -12.36 16.41 -3.07
C LYS A 205 -13.09 15.81 -4.25
N PHE A 206 -14.41 15.80 -4.14
CA PHE A 206 -15.33 15.21 -5.12
C PHE A 206 -15.93 16.33 -5.97
N PHE A 207 -15.58 16.35 -7.26
CA PHE A 207 -16.10 17.38 -8.17
C PHE A 207 -17.40 16.93 -8.83
N THR A 208 -18.40 17.81 -8.81
CA THR A 208 -19.76 17.56 -9.31
C THR A 208 -19.99 18.04 -10.75
N TYR A 209 -18.92 18.40 -11.45
CA TYR A 209 -18.93 18.67 -12.88
C TYR A 209 -17.98 17.71 -13.60
N LYS A 210 -18.12 17.59 -14.91
CA LYS A 210 -17.38 16.60 -15.69
C LYS A 210 -16.22 17.20 -16.48
N LYS A 211 -15.16 16.43 -16.65
CA LYS A 211 -14.02 16.70 -17.54
C LYS A 211 -13.54 15.39 -18.15
N ASN A 212 -12.86 15.47 -19.30
CA ASN A 212 -12.06 14.33 -19.78
C ASN A 212 -10.87 14.07 -18.82
N TYR A 213 -10.17 12.96 -18.99
CA TYR A 213 -9.13 12.56 -18.05
C TYR A 213 -8.02 13.62 -17.90
N ALA A 214 -7.50 14.12 -19.04
CA ALA A 214 -6.48 15.16 -19.05
C ALA A 214 -6.95 16.46 -18.36
N GLY A 215 -8.20 16.86 -18.59
CA GLY A 215 -8.80 18.03 -17.95
C GLY A 215 -9.03 17.84 -16.45
N ALA A 216 -9.45 16.64 -16.03
CA ALA A 216 -9.61 16.28 -14.62
C ALA A 216 -8.26 16.29 -13.89
N ARG A 217 -7.23 15.68 -14.51
CA ARG A 217 -5.84 15.70 -14.06
C ARG A 217 -5.31 17.12 -13.90
N ALA A 218 -5.52 17.98 -14.90
CA ALA A 218 -5.13 19.39 -14.85
C ALA A 218 -5.87 20.16 -13.74
N ALA A 219 -7.16 19.88 -13.53
CA ALA A 219 -7.95 20.52 -12.48
C ALA A 219 -7.44 20.19 -11.07
N CYS A 220 -7.03 18.94 -10.81
CA CYS A 220 -6.39 18.58 -9.54
C CYS A 220 -5.02 19.27 -9.39
N ARG A 221 -4.19 19.22 -10.43
CA ARG A 221 -2.84 19.83 -10.41
C ARG A 221 -2.86 21.34 -10.17
N ALA A 222 -3.87 22.03 -10.71
CA ALA A 222 -4.04 23.47 -10.52
C ALA A 222 -4.21 23.90 -9.05
N VAL A 223 -4.56 22.97 -8.16
CA VAL A 223 -4.72 23.22 -6.72
C VAL A 223 -3.71 22.44 -5.86
N GLY A 224 -2.59 22.01 -6.46
CA GLY A 224 -1.56 21.25 -5.76
C GLY A 224 -1.98 19.83 -5.36
N ALA A 225 -3.01 19.30 -6.02
CA ALA A 225 -3.54 17.96 -5.80
C ALA A 225 -3.26 17.05 -7.02
N SER A 226 -3.47 15.76 -6.84
CA SER A 226 -3.47 14.77 -7.92
C SER A 226 -4.87 14.19 -8.10
N LEU A 227 -5.13 13.48 -9.21
CA LEU A 227 -6.30 12.59 -9.23
C LEU A 227 -6.14 11.53 -8.13
N ALA A 228 -7.26 11.13 -7.51
CA ALA A 228 -7.23 10.20 -6.38
C ALA A 228 -6.59 8.86 -6.75
N MET A 229 -5.79 8.28 -5.87
CA MET A 229 -5.08 7.02 -6.10
C MET A 229 -5.52 5.99 -5.05
N PRO A 230 -6.64 5.28 -5.25
CA PRO A 230 -7.10 4.21 -4.36
C PRO A 230 -6.20 2.97 -4.44
N LYS A 231 -5.02 3.03 -3.82
CA LYS A 231 -3.99 1.97 -3.88
C LYS A 231 -4.29 0.78 -2.96
N ASP A 232 -5.29 0.89 -2.10
CA ASP A 232 -5.70 -0.16 -1.17
C ASP A 232 -7.22 -0.24 -1.03
N GLN A 233 -7.69 -1.36 -0.48
CA GLN A 233 -9.10 -1.65 -0.31
C GLN A 233 -9.81 -0.67 0.63
N ALA A 234 -9.16 -0.19 1.68
CA ALA A 234 -9.77 0.72 2.65
C ALA A 234 -10.02 2.10 2.01
N THR A 235 -9.02 2.63 1.30
CA THR A 235 -9.12 3.88 0.55
C THR A 235 -10.18 3.79 -0.56
N ASN A 236 -10.18 2.71 -1.34
CA ASN A 236 -11.20 2.49 -2.37
C ASN A 236 -12.62 2.45 -1.78
N ASN A 237 -12.81 1.74 -0.67
CA ASN A 237 -14.12 1.64 0.00
C ASN A 237 -14.57 3.00 0.56
N PHE A 238 -13.66 3.78 1.14
CA PHE A 238 -13.95 5.13 1.61
C PHE A 238 -14.43 6.02 0.45
N LEU A 239 -13.67 6.09 -0.64
CA LEU A 239 -14.02 6.90 -1.81
C LEU A 239 -15.35 6.47 -2.42
N PHE A 240 -15.58 5.17 -2.52
CA PHE A 240 -16.85 4.61 -2.96
C PHE A 240 -18.04 5.06 -2.10
N ASN A 241 -17.93 4.96 -0.77
CA ASN A 241 -19.01 5.35 0.14
C ASN A 241 -19.32 6.86 0.04
N GLN A 242 -18.32 7.68 -0.25
CA GLN A 242 -18.53 9.11 -0.52
C GLN A 242 -19.24 9.33 -1.87
N LEU A 243 -18.87 8.60 -2.92
CA LEU A 243 -19.48 8.73 -4.24
C LEU A 243 -20.96 8.31 -4.28
N THR A 244 -21.37 7.33 -3.46
CA THR A 244 -22.77 6.87 -3.37
C THR A 244 -23.68 7.80 -2.57
N THR A 245 -23.10 8.65 -1.70
CA THR A 245 -23.86 9.61 -0.88
C THR A 245 -23.98 10.98 -1.55
N TYR A 246 -23.22 11.24 -2.62
CA TYR A 246 -23.30 12.49 -3.38
C TYR A 246 -24.58 12.57 -4.24
N PRO A 247 -25.27 13.73 -4.25
CA PRO A 247 -26.62 13.90 -4.82
C PRO A 247 -26.76 13.66 -6.34
N SER A 248 -25.67 13.36 -7.06
CA SER A 248 -25.65 13.14 -8.50
C SER A 248 -25.58 11.67 -8.94
N GLY A 249 -25.45 10.70 -8.02
CA GLY A 249 -25.33 9.29 -8.42
C GLY A 249 -24.24 9.08 -9.46
N SER A 250 -23.05 9.65 -9.21
CA SER A 250 -21.94 9.84 -10.16
C SER A 250 -21.48 8.52 -10.80
N SER A 251 -22.21 8.08 -11.83
CA SER A 251 -22.16 6.72 -12.39
C SER A 251 -20.80 6.30 -12.92
N TYR A 252 -19.96 7.29 -13.23
CA TYR A 252 -18.62 7.13 -13.73
C TYR A 252 -17.75 8.27 -13.21
N THR A 253 -16.63 7.93 -12.60
CA THR A 253 -15.75 8.89 -11.94
C THR A 253 -14.29 8.51 -12.18
N TRP A 254 -13.51 9.45 -12.73
CA TRP A 254 -12.07 9.29 -12.94
C TRP A 254 -11.31 9.24 -11.62
N PHE A 255 -10.28 8.41 -11.60
CA PHE A 255 -9.22 8.40 -10.61
C PHE A 255 -7.85 8.26 -11.29
N GLY A 256 -6.80 8.48 -10.53
CA GLY A 256 -5.45 8.71 -11.02
C GLY A 256 -4.69 7.46 -11.41
N LEU A 257 -5.24 6.65 -12.31
CA LEU A 257 -4.62 5.44 -12.86
C LEU A 257 -4.82 5.38 -14.38
N THR A 258 -3.75 5.15 -15.14
CA THR A 258 -3.78 5.09 -16.60
C THR A 258 -2.58 4.33 -17.16
N ASP A 259 -2.72 3.70 -18.32
CA ASP A 259 -1.64 3.08 -19.10
C ASP A 259 -1.34 3.81 -20.42
N LEU A 260 -1.80 5.06 -20.58
CA LEU A 260 -1.51 5.94 -21.73
C LEU A 260 -0.03 6.01 -22.14
N ALA A 261 0.89 5.79 -21.19
CA ALA A 261 2.32 5.82 -21.46
C ALA A 261 2.84 4.52 -22.10
N GLN A 262 2.22 3.39 -21.76
CA GLN A 262 2.57 2.06 -22.23
C GLN A 262 1.39 1.12 -21.99
N GLU A 263 0.73 0.72 -23.09
CA GLU A 263 -0.39 -0.23 -23.12
C GLU A 263 -0.16 -1.45 -22.22
N GLY A 264 -1.18 -1.79 -21.41
CA GLY A 264 -1.14 -2.89 -20.44
C GLY A 264 -0.32 -2.62 -19.18
N THR A 265 0.31 -1.45 -19.05
CA THR A 265 1.09 -1.04 -17.87
C THR A 265 0.46 0.17 -17.20
N PHE A 266 -0.50 -0.08 -16.32
CA PHE A 266 -1.17 0.98 -15.57
C PHE A 266 -0.25 1.63 -14.53
N VAL A 267 -0.18 2.96 -14.55
CA VAL A 267 0.66 3.81 -13.70
C VAL A 267 -0.21 4.84 -12.98
N TRP A 268 0.08 5.04 -11.69
CA TRP A 268 -0.58 6.01 -10.85
C TRP A 268 -0.09 7.45 -11.11
N GLU A 269 -0.81 8.46 -10.63
CA GLU A 269 -0.40 9.87 -10.76
C GLU A 269 0.98 10.22 -10.18
N ASP A 270 1.45 9.47 -9.18
CA ASP A 270 2.78 9.63 -8.59
C ASP A 270 3.88 8.85 -9.33
N GLY A 271 3.57 8.23 -10.48
CA GLY A 271 4.50 7.49 -11.31
C GLY A 271 4.78 6.07 -10.85
N THR A 272 4.18 5.61 -9.75
CA THR A 272 4.32 4.21 -9.34
C THR A 272 3.45 3.30 -10.22
N PRO A 273 3.93 2.14 -10.66
CA PRO A 273 3.12 1.18 -11.40
C PRO A 273 2.06 0.53 -10.48
N LEU A 274 0.95 0.10 -11.07
CA LEU A 274 -0.02 -0.74 -10.38
C LEU A 274 0.60 -2.11 -10.09
N THR A 275 0.79 -2.42 -8.80
CA THR A 275 1.28 -3.72 -8.35
C THR A 275 0.45 -4.21 -7.17
N GLY A 276 0.10 -5.50 -7.17
CA GLY A 276 -0.60 -6.13 -6.05
C GLY A 276 -2.12 -6.00 -6.14
N TRP A 277 -2.73 -5.29 -5.20
CA TRP A 277 -4.19 -5.21 -5.09
C TRP A 277 -4.77 -4.25 -6.13
N SER A 278 -5.91 -4.64 -6.71
CA SER A 278 -6.71 -3.81 -7.61
C SER A 278 -8.18 -4.14 -7.43
N ASN A 279 -9.07 -3.20 -7.74
CA ASN A 279 -10.51 -3.43 -7.73
C ASN A 279 -11.11 -3.49 -9.15
N TRP A 280 -10.33 -3.93 -10.14
CA TRP A 280 -10.82 -4.22 -11.49
C TRP A 280 -12.06 -5.11 -11.48
N ASN A 281 -12.97 -4.83 -12.41
CA ASN A 281 -14.12 -5.69 -12.66
C ASN A 281 -13.66 -7.02 -13.26
N THR A 282 -14.48 -8.05 -13.14
CA THR A 282 -14.21 -9.31 -13.83
C THR A 282 -14.10 -9.05 -15.33
N GLY A 283 -12.95 -9.41 -15.91
CA GLY A 283 -12.66 -9.19 -17.33
C GLY A 283 -11.96 -7.87 -17.65
N GLN A 284 -11.73 -7.00 -16.66
CA GLN A 284 -11.05 -5.71 -16.86
C GLN A 284 -9.61 -5.71 -16.31
N PRO A 285 -8.74 -4.83 -16.81
CA PRO A 285 -8.92 -3.96 -17.99
C PRO A 285 -8.98 -4.78 -19.28
N ASP A 286 -9.80 -4.36 -20.26
CA ASP A 286 -10.07 -5.09 -21.50
C ASP A 286 -9.59 -4.36 -22.76
N ASP A 287 -9.05 -3.14 -22.63
CA ASP A 287 -8.59 -2.29 -23.72
C ASP A 287 -9.60 -2.29 -24.89
N HIS A 288 -10.87 -2.04 -24.57
CA HIS A 288 -11.95 -2.23 -25.52
C HIS A 288 -11.80 -1.29 -26.75
N GLN A 289 -11.57 -1.91 -27.92
CA GLN A 289 -11.25 -1.24 -29.20
C GLN A 289 -9.86 -0.59 -29.27
N SER A 290 -8.94 -0.94 -28.38
CA SER A 290 -7.59 -0.36 -28.35
C SER A 290 -7.57 1.15 -28.15
N ASP A 291 -8.41 1.64 -27.24
CA ASP A 291 -8.59 3.07 -26.91
C ASP A 291 -8.95 3.30 -25.43
N GLU A 292 -8.89 2.29 -24.56
CA GLU A 292 -9.36 2.42 -23.17
C GLU A 292 -8.19 2.52 -22.18
N ASP A 293 -7.53 3.68 -22.09
CA ASP A 293 -6.33 3.79 -21.25
C ASP A 293 -6.55 4.36 -19.83
N CYS A 294 -7.77 4.80 -19.48
CA CYS A 294 -8.02 5.56 -18.25
C CYS A 294 -8.98 4.86 -17.29
N ALA A 295 -8.56 4.68 -16.03
CA ALA A 295 -9.37 3.96 -15.06
C ALA A 295 -10.46 4.83 -14.43
N HIS A 296 -11.67 4.27 -14.31
CA HIS A 296 -12.80 4.88 -13.59
C HIS A 296 -13.58 3.87 -12.76
N TRP A 297 -14.32 4.35 -11.77
CA TRP A 297 -15.33 3.54 -11.10
C TRP A 297 -16.56 3.35 -12.00
N TYR A 298 -16.92 2.09 -12.29
CA TYR A 298 -18.12 1.72 -13.05
C TYR A 298 -19.25 1.30 -12.10
N ILE A 299 -20.20 2.22 -11.85
CA ILE A 299 -21.29 2.02 -10.88
C ILE A 299 -22.17 0.78 -11.15
N PRO A 300 -22.60 0.48 -12.40
CA PRO A 300 -23.57 -0.60 -12.62
C PRO A 300 -23.12 -2.01 -12.21
N ASN A 301 -21.82 -2.32 -12.15
CA ASN A 301 -21.30 -3.66 -11.79
C ASN A 301 -20.73 -3.75 -10.37
N GLY A 302 -21.39 -3.12 -9.40
CA GLY A 302 -20.91 -3.18 -8.01
C GLY A 302 -19.60 -2.43 -7.80
N TYR A 303 -19.41 -1.31 -8.53
CA TYR A 303 -18.37 -0.30 -8.24
C TYR A 303 -16.94 -0.80 -8.41
N LYS A 304 -16.78 -1.74 -9.33
CA LYS A 304 -15.49 -2.21 -9.81
C LYS A 304 -14.87 -1.22 -10.80
N TRP A 305 -13.56 -1.27 -10.93
CA TRP A 305 -12.84 -0.44 -11.88
C TRP A 305 -13.05 -0.98 -13.30
N ASN A 306 -13.12 -0.06 -14.25
CA ASN A 306 -13.08 -0.31 -15.68
C ASN A 306 -12.08 0.70 -16.24
N ASP A 307 -11.34 0.31 -17.25
CA ASP A 307 -10.61 1.21 -18.12
C ASP A 307 -11.59 1.84 -19.11
N ARG A 308 -11.29 3.01 -19.66
CA ARG A 308 -12.17 3.72 -20.57
C ARG A 308 -11.42 4.75 -21.37
N SER A 309 -11.93 5.04 -22.57
CA SER A 309 -11.40 6.13 -23.40
C SER A 309 -11.27 7.43 -22.61
N CYS A 310 -10.02 7.87 -22.48
CA CYS A 310 -9.60 9.05 -21.71
C CYS A 310 -10.27 10.35 -22.17
N SER A 311 -10.77 10.36 -23.41
CA SER A 311 -11.45 11.49 -24.04
C SER A 311 -12.87 11.73 -23.50
N ILE A 312 -13.48 10.74 -22.84
CA ILE A 312 -14.84 10.84 -22.31
C ILE A 312 -14.91 11.77 -21.10
N SER A 313 -15.93 12.62 -21.04
CA SER A 313 -16.16 13.50 -19.88
C SER A 313 -16.86 12.76 -18.74
N GLN A 314 -16.20 12.66 -17.58
CA GLN A 314 -16.72 12.05 -16.35
C GLN A 314 -16.49 12.96 -15.14
N TYR A 315 -17.14 12.62 -14.02
CA TYR A 315 -16.78 13.22 -12.73
C TYR A 315 -15.37 12.80 -12.33
N PHE A 316 -14.78 13.43 -11.31
CA PHE A 316 -13.43 13.09 -10.86
C PHE A 316 -13.23 13.41 -9.39
N VAL A 317 -12.29 12.69 -8.78
CA VAL A 317 -11.87 12.91 -7.39
C VAL A 317 -10.42 13.35 -7.40
N CYS A 318 -10.14 14.45 -6.69
CA CYS A 318 -8.76 14.87 -6.42
C CYS A 318 -8.34 14.42 -5.01
N GLU A 319 -7.04 14.21 -4.82
CA GLU A 319 -6.43 13.93 -3.54
C GLU A 319 -5.21 14.81 -3.27
N VAL A 320 -4.96 15.07 -1.99
CA VAL A 320 -3.76 15.76 -1.49
C VAL A 320 -3.42 15.20 -0.11
N ASP A 321 -2.17 15.29 0.29
CA ASP A 321 -1.75 14.85 1.63
C ASP A 321 -2.33 15.78 2.70
N ALA A 322 -2.76 15.19 3.81
CA ALA A 322 -3.19 15.95 4.97
C ALA A 322 -1.95 16.55 5.66
N THR A 323 -2.04 17.83 6.02
CA THR A 323 -0.89 18.55 6.58
C THR A 323 -1.05 18.74 8.09
N VAL A 324 0.07 18.88 8.80
CA VAL A 324 0.04 19.39 10.17
C VAL A 324 -0.17 20.90 10.08
N PRO A 325 -1.14 21.48 10.81
CA PRO A 325 -1.39 22.92 10.81
C PRO A 325 -0.20 23.73 11.35
#